data_AF-A0A562BXM1-F1
#
_entry.id   AF-A0A562BXM1-F1
#
_cell.length_a   1.000
_cell.length_b   1.000
_cell.length_c   1.000
_cell.angle_alpha   90.00
_cell.angle_beta   90.00
_cell.angle_gamma   90.00
#
_symmetry.space_group_name_H-M   'P 1'
#
loop_
_entity.id
_entity.type
_entity.pdbx_description
1 polymer ?
#
loop_
_entity_poly.entity_id
_entity_poly.type
_entity_poly.pdbx_seq_one_letter_code
_entity_poly.pdbx_strand_id
1 'polypeptide(L)'
;MQDLTEAVGSGWVLQEGKQVLELRPRGRDKGDALMAFMEAEPFSGRQPLAMGDDVTDEPMFMAANRLDGLSVRVGEDCRQSCARYRVASPSDVRAWIERASA
;
A
#
# COMPACT_ATOMS: atom_id res chain seq x y z
N MET A 1 21.21 -9.03 -14.44
CA MET A 1 20.13 -8.88 -13.42
C MET A 1 20.53 -9.52 -12.10
N GLN A 2 21.01 -10.78 -12.10
CA GLN A 2 21.63 -11.43 -10.92
C GLN A 2 22.76 -10.59 -10.29
N ASP A 3 23.54 -9.89 -11.11
CA ASP A 3 24.67 -9.06 -10.64
C ASP A 3 24.28 -7.91 -9.70
N LEU A 4 23.07 -7.35 -9.82
CA LEU A 4 22.68 -6.19 -9.02
C LEU A 4 22.35 -6.58 -7.58
N THR A 5 21.69 -7.72 -7.39
CA THR A 5 21.32 -8.24 -6.06
C THR A 5 22.54 -8.76 -5.29
N GLU A 6 23.54 -9.30 -5.99
CA GLU A 6 24.82 -9.70 -5.38
C GLU A 6 25.66 -8.49 -4.95
N ALA A 7 25.66 -7.41 -5.72
CA ALA A 7 26.44 -6.21 -5.43
C ALA A 7 25.95 -5.43 -4.19
N VAL A 8 24.65 -5.47 -3.89
CA VAL A 8 24.06 -4.68 -2.78
C VAL A 8 23.89 -5.48 -1.48
N GLY A 9 24.11 -6.79 -1.52
CA GLY A 9 24.03 -7.67 -0.37
C GLY A 9 22.61 -8.06 0.07
N SER A 10 22.52 -9.03 0.99
CA SER A 10 21.26 -9.68 1.41
C SER A 10 20.28 -8.77 2.17
N GLY A 11 20.71 -7.56 2.55
CA GLY A 11 19.88 -6.55 3.18
C GLY A 11 18.93 -5.81 2.24
N TRP A 12 18.94 -6.12 0.94
CA TRP A 12 18.12 -5.47 -0.08
C TRP A 12 17.28 -6.48 -0.87
N VAL A 13 16.18 -6.01 -1.43
CA VAL A 13 15.27 -6.79 -2.30
C VAL A 13 14.99 -5.96 -3.55
N LEU A 14 15.03 -6.65 -4.70
CA LEU A 14 14.58 -6.11 -5.98
C LEU A 14 13.07 -6.37 -6.12
N GLN A 15 12.30 -5.32 -6.42
CA GLN A 15 10.86 -5.37 -6.60
C GLN A 15 10.50 -4.93 -8.02
N GLU A 16 9.77 -5.78 -8.74
CA GLU A 16 9.29 -5.48 -10.09
C GLU A 16 7.99 -4.68 -10.03
N GLY A 17 7.96 -3.54 -10.72
CA GLY A 17 6.77 -2.71 -10.93
C GLY A 17 6.45 -2.55 -12.41
N LYS A 18 5.39 -1.82 -12.74
CA LYS A 18 4.99 -1.55 -14.14
C LYS A 18 6.08 -0.74 -14.85
N GLN A 19 6.91 -1.42 -15.65
CA GLN A 19 8.08 -0.84 -16.35
C GLN A 19 9.16 -0.24 -15.44
N VAL A 20 9.24 -0.68 -14.17
CA VAL A 20 10.26 -0.22 -13.23
C VAL A 20 10.81 -1.39 -12.41
N LEU A 21 12.08 -1.26 -12.01
CA LEU A 21 12.72 -2.11 -11.01
C LEU A 21 13.10 -1.24 -9.81
N GLU A 22 12.57 -1.55 -8.65
CA GLU A 22 12.87 -0.85 -7.40
C GLU A 22 13.82 -1.68 -6.56
N LEU A 23 14.90 -1.06 -6.07
CA LEU A 23 15.76 -1.65 -5.06
C LEU A 23 15.38 -1.06 -3.69
N ARG A 24 14.95 -1.90 -2.75
CA ARG A 24 14.53 -1.45 -1.41
C ARG A 24 15.14 -2.29 -0.28
N PRO A 25 15.30 -1.72 0.93
CA PRO A 25 15.73 -2.50 2.08
C PRO A 25 14.81 -3.70 2.32
N ARG A 26 15.41 -4.85 2.61
CA ARG A 26 14.71 -6.09 2.90
C ARG A 26 13.93 -5.94 4.21
N GLY A 27 12.69 -6.41 4.20
CA GLY A 27 11.87 -6.55 5.41
C GLY A 27 11.08 -5.33 5.85
N ARG A 28 10.95 -4.30 5.01
CA ARG A 28 10.00 -3.20 5.24
C ARG A 28 9.04 -3.07 4.07
N ASP A 29 7.74 -3.14 4.33
CA ASP A 29 6.69 -2.91 3.34
C ASP A 29 5.71 -1.79 3.77
N LYS A 30 4.71 -1.51 2.93
CA LYS A 30 3.72 -0.47 3.22
C LYS A 30 2.82 -0.82 4.41
N GLY A 31 2.68 -2.10 4.75
CA GLY A 31 2.01 -2.56 5.96
C GLY A 31 2.78 -2.15 7.21
N ASP A 32 4.11 -2.33 7.23
CA ASP A 32 4.95 -1.85 8.31
C ASP A 32 4.87 -0.33 8.48
N ALA A 33 4.83 0.41 7.37
CA ALA A 33 4.66 1.85 7.39
C ALA A 33 3.31 2.28 7.97
N LEU A 34 2.21 1.62 7.57
CA LEU A 34 0.88 1.88 8.13
C LEU A 34 0.86 1.64 9.64
N MET A 35 1.37 0.48 10.09
CA MET A 35 1.42 0.17 11.52
C MET A 35 2.21 1.22 12.31
N ALA A 36 3.37 1.64 11.79
CA ALA A 36 4.19 2.67 12.43
C ALA A 36 3.46 4.02 12.52
N PHE A 37 2.70 4.41 11.49
CA PHE A 37 1.85 5.61 11.58
C PHE A 37 0.77 5.44 12.64
N MET A 38 0.10 4.29 12.71
CA MET A 38 -0.97 4.03 13.68
C MET A 38 -0.49 4.01 15.13
N GLU A 39 0.81 3.89 15.38
CA GLU A 39 1.43 4.02 16.71
C GLU A 39 1.81 5.48 17.06
N ALA A 40 1.77 6.40 16.09
CA ALA A 40 2.22 7.78 16.24
C ALA A 40 1.05 8.78 16.23
N GLU A 41 1.17 9.87 17.00
CA GLU A 41 0.25 11.01 16.88
C GLU A 41 0.44 11.71 15.52
N PRO A 42 -0.64 12.20 14.88
CA PRO A 42 -2.02 12.26 15.35
C PRO A 42 -2.88 11.02 15.01
N PHE A 43 -2.28 9.93 14.52
CA PHE A 43 -3.00 8.76 13.99
C PHE A 43 -3.33 7.71 15.05
N SER A 44 -2.60 7.70 16.16
CA SER A 44 -2.84 6.83 17.30
C SER A 44 -4.31 6.85 17.74
N GLY A 45 -4.87 5.66 17.96
CA GLY A 45 -6.27 5.46 18.35
C GLY A 45 -7.31 5.71 17.25
N ARG A 46 -6.92 6.11 16.03
CA ARG A 46 -7.84 6.23 14.88
C ARG A 46 -8.02 4.88 14.16
N GLN A 47 -8.99 4.81 13.27
CA GLN A 47 -9.11 3.71 12.32
C GLN A 47 -8.45 4.07 10.98
N PRO A 48 -7.62 3.18 10.40
CA PRO A 48 -6.98 3.46 9.12
C PRO A 48 -7.95 3.31 7.94
N LEU A 49 -7.82 4.23 6.97
CA LEU A 49 -8.37 4.10 5.62
C LEU A 49 -7.21 4.03 4.64
N ALA A 50 -6.96 2.85 4.07
CA ALA A 50 -5.90 2.60 3.11
C ALA A 50 -6.46 2.53 1.68
N MET A 51 -5.87 3.28 0.74
CA MET A 51 -6.22 3.22 -0.68
C MET A 51 -4.96 3.02 -1.54
N GLY A 52 -5.01 2.13 -2.53
CA GLY A 52 -3.86 1.83 -3.40
C GLY A 52 -4.23 1.09 -4.68
N ASP A 53 -3.35 1.10 -5.67
CA ASP A 53 -3.59 0.62 -7.04
C ASP A 53 -2.58 -0.46 -7.52
N ASP A 54 -1.58 -0.82 -6.71
CA ASP A 54 -0.57 -1.80 -7.11
C ASP A 54 -0.36 -2.92 -6.08
N VAL A 55 0.36 -3.97 -6.48
CA VAL A 55 0.65 -5.15 -5.64
C VAL A 55 1.41 -4.75 -4.37
N THR A 56 2.18 -3.67 -4.43
CA THR A 56 2.93 -3.12 -3.30
C THR A 56 2.03 -2.63 -2.16
N ASP A 57 0.75 -2.36 -2.43
CA ASP A 57 -0.24 -1.90 -1.45
C ASP A 57 -0.92 -3.05 -0.69
N GLU A 58 -0.77 -4.29 -1.14
CA GLU A 58 -1.40 -5.45 -0.51
C GLU A 58 -1.03 -5.61 0.98
N PRO A 59 0.25 -5.45 1.39
CA PRO A 59 0.60 -5.42 2.80
C PRO A 59 -0.09 -4.31 3.60
N MET A 60 -0.29 -3.14 3.00
CA MET A 60 -1.01 -2.02 3.62
C MET A 60 -2.49 -2.35 3.83
N PHE A 61 -3.15 -2.99 2.84
CA PHE A 61 -4.54 -3.44 2.98
C PHE A 61 -4.69 -4.49 4.08
N MET A 62 -3.78 -5.47 4.15
CA MET A 62 -3.78 -6.45 5.22
C MET A 62 -3.61 -5.81 6.60
N ALA A 63 -2.70 -4.86 6.74
CA ALA A 63 -2.50 -4.12 7.99
C ALA A 63 -3.74 -3.32 8.40
N ALA A 64 -4.35 -2.57 7.47
CA ALA A 64 -5.59 -1.84 7.72
C ALA A 64 -6.73 -2.78 8.15
N ASN A 65 -6.88 -3.94 7.48
CA ASN A 65 -7.91 -4.93 7.81
C ASN A 65 -7.73 -5.55 9.19
N ARG A 66 -6.48 -5.76 9.66
CA ARG A 66 -6.17 -6.26 11.01
C ARG A 66 -6.52 -5.27 12.12
N LEU A 67 -6.53 -3.98 11.79
CA LEU A 67 -6.92 -2.89 12.68
C LEU A 67 -8.41 -2.51 12.55
N ASP A 68 -9.22 -3.41 11.98
CA ASP A 68 -10.63 -3.20 11.68
C ASP A 68 -10.93 -1.90 10.91
N GLY A 69 -9.96 -1.46 10.10
CA GLY A 69 -10.07 -0.30 9.22
C GLY A 69 -10.67 -0.64 7.86
N LEU A 70 -10.52 0.31 6.94
CA LEU A 70 -11.01 0.23 5.57
C LEU A 70 -9.85 0.11 4.58
N SER A 71 -10.00 -0.75 3.58
CA SER A 71 -9.01 -0.96 2.52
C SER A 71 -9.68 -0.91 1.15
N VAL A 72 -9.16 -0.07 0.25
CA VAL A 72 -9.76 0.23 -1.06
C VAL A 72 -8.76 0.03 -2.18
N ARG A 73 -9.11 -0.84 -3.13
CA ARG A 73 -8.38 -1.02 -4.39
C ARG A 73 -8.83 0.03 -5.40
N VAL A 74 -7.87 0.72 -6.01
CA VAL A 74 -8.12 1.69 -7.09
C VAL A 74 -7.79 1.03 -8.42
N GLY A 75 -8.72 1.08 -9.37
CA GLY A 75 -8.57 0.51 -10.70
C GLY A 75 -9.57 -0.62 -10.97
N GLU A 76 -9.83 -0.83 -12.26
CA GLU A 76 -10.76 -1.84 -12.78
C GLU A 76 -10.14 -3.24 -12.88
N ASP A 77 -8.87 -3.40 -12.52
CA ASP A 77 -8.19 -4.68 -12.67
C ASP A 77 -8.83 -5.79 -11.81
N CYS A 78 -9.20 -6.91 -12.42
CA CYS A 78 -9.74 -8.07 -11.70
C CYS A 78 -8.67 -8.86 -10.93
N ARG A 79 -7.52 -8.23 -10.62
CA ARG A 79 -6.45 -8.86 -9.82
C ARG A 79 -6.97 -9.14 -8.42
N GLN A 80 -6.56 -10.29 -7.87
CA GLN A 80 -6.85 -10.63 -6.48
C GLN A 80 -6.22 -9.58 -5.56
N SER A 81 -7.01 -9.11 -4.59
CA SER A 81 -6.59 -8.08 -3.65
C SER A 81 -7.17 -8.38 -2.27
N CYS A 82 -6.42 -8.03 -1.23
CA CYS A 82 -6.84 -8.03 0.16
C CYS A 82 -7.73 -6.83 0.49
N ALA A 83 -7.85 -5.85 -0.40
CA ALA A 83 -8.76 -4.72 -0.22
C ALA A 83 -10.22 -5.20 -0.11
N ARG A 84 -10.96 -4.66 0.87
CA ARG A 84 -12.39 -4.98 1.08
C ARG A 84 -13.31 -4.25 0.10
N TYR A 85 -12.87 -3.12 -0.43
CA TYR A 85 -13.64 -2.29 -1.36
C TYR A 85 -12.84 -1.99 -2.63
N ARG A 86 -13.54 -1.53 -3.67
CA ARG A 86 -12.94 -1.12 -4.94
C ARG A 86 -13.56 0.17 -5.45
N VAL A 87 -12.74 1.00 -6.09
CA VAL A 87 -13.16 2.15 -6.89
C VAL A 87 -12.53 2.04 -8.28
N ALA A 88 -13.25 2.48 -9.31
CA ALA A 88 -12.86 2.22 -10.70
C ALA A 88 -11.63 3.03 -11.11
N SER A 89 -11.51 4.28 -10.65
CA SER A 89 -10.47 5.19 -11.12
C SER A 89 -9.91 6.12 -10.02
N PRO A 90 -8.70 6.67 -10.23
CA PRO A 90 -8.18 7.74 -9.37
C PRO A 90 -9.06 9.00 -9.34
N SER A 91 -9.84 9.27 -10.41
CA SER A 91 -10.83 10.36 -10.41
C SER A 91 -11.94 10.15 -9.40
N ASP A 92 -12.40 8.91 -9.23
CA ASP A 92 -13.45 8.60 -8.25
C ASP A 92 -12.96 8.81 -6.81
N VAL A 93 -11.70 8.49 -6.54
CA VAL A 93 -11.05 8.77 -5.27
C VAL A 93 -11.04 10.26 -4.99
N ARG A 94 -10.58 11.09 -5.94
CA ARG A 94 -10.54 12.55 -5.76
C ARG A 94 -11.93 13.13 -5.52
N ALA A 95 -12.91 12.72 -6.33
CA ALA A 95 -14.28 13.17 -6.17
C ALA A 95 -14.87 12.75 -4.81
N TRP A 96 -14.49 11.57 -4.30
CA TRP A 96 -14.88 11.14 -2.95
C TRP A 96 -14.23 11.98 -1.86
N ILE A 97 -12.93 12.27 -1.94
CA ILE A 97 -12.22 13.13 -0.98
C ILE A 97 -12.88 14.51 -0.94
N GLU A 98 -13.11 15.13 -2.10
CA GLU A 98 -13.75 16.45 -2.21
C GLU A 98 -15.10 16.51 -1.48
N ARG A 99 -15.94 15.48 -1.66
CA ARG A 99 -17.24 15.39 -0.97
C ARG A 99 -17.11 15.13 0.53
N ALA A 100 -16.10 14.39 0.96
CA ALA A 100 -15.89 14.05 2.37
C ALA A 100 -15.22 15.18 3.18
N SER A 101 -14.53 16.09 2.49
CA SER A 101 -13.85 17.26 3.09
C SER A 101 -14.68 18.55 3.07
N ALA A 102 -15.85 18.53 2.43
CA ALA A 102 -16.80 19.64 2.41
C ALA A 102 -17.63 19.69 3.70
#